data_AF-A0A2S7TZV4-F1
#
_entry.id   AF-A0A2S7TZV4-F1
#
_cell.length_a   1.000
_cell.length_b   1.000
_cell.length_c   1.000
_cell.angle_alpha   90.00
_cell.angle_beta   90.00
_cell.angle_gamma   90.00
#
_symmetry.space_group_name_H-M   'P 1'
#
loop_
_entity.id
_entity.type
_entity.pdbx_description
1 polymer ?
#
loop_
_entity_poly.entity_id
_entity_poly.type
_entity_poly.pdbx_seq_one_letter_code
_entity_poly.pdbx_strand_id
1 'polypeptide(L)'
;MQVVSMRKSIIPKSWNVSPTIRQRVGEEAGRQRLITEDGEILVLLHTVPTAQDKGRREAALFWYDGQGNWKSSPYSGGRSELRTLVNSYQKRLGELDASLEAV
;
A
#
# COMPACT_ATOMS: atom_id res chain seq x y z
N MET A 1 2.68 26.22 18.73
CA MET A 1 3.20 25.32 17.68
C MET A 1 3.42 23.96 18.31
N GLN A 2 2.60 22.96 17.99
CA GLN A 2 2.81 21.61 18.51
C GLN A 2 3.83 20.87 17.64
N VAL A 3 4.91 20.42 18.26
CA VAL A 3 5.82 19.45 17.66
C VAL A 3 5.09 18.11 17.58
N VAL A 4 4.49 17.84 16.44
CA VAL A 4 3.88 16.54 16.13
C VAL A 4 5.02 15.52 16.09
N SER A 5 5.08 14.64 17.09
CA SER A 5 6.00 13.51 17.11
C SER A 5 5.72 12.64 15.88
N MET A 6 6.65 12.66 14.91
CA MET A 6 6.61 11.76 13.76
C MET A 6 6.86 10.34 14.28
N ARG A 7 5.79 9.61 14.57
CA ARG A 7 5.87 8.15 14.70
C ARG A 7 6.47 7.59 13.40
N LYS A 8 7.20 6.48 13.50
CA LYS A 8 7.68 5.79 12.31
C LYS A 8 6.44 5.46 11.46
N SER A 9 6.54 5.67 10.16
CA SER A 9 5.41 5.53 9.24
C SER A 9 5.85 4.71 8.05
N ILE A 10 4.98 3.83 7.58
CA ILE A 10 5.20 3.07 6.35
C ILE A 10 5.14 3.95 5.09
N ILE A 11 4.62 5.18 5.21
CA ILE A 11 4.59 6.14 4.09
C ILE A 11 6.03 6.63 3.84
N PRO A 12 6.56 6.49 2.60
CA PRO A 12 7.88 7.01 2.26
C PRO A 12 8.06 8.48 2.65
N LYS A 13 9.22 8.81 3.21
CA LYS A 13 9.56 10.20 3.61
C LYS A 13 9.66 11.14 2.40
N SER A 14 9.93 10.62 1.21
CA SER A 14 10.01 11.37 -0.05
C SER A 14 8.65 11.80 -0.60
N TRP A 15 7.54 11.35 0.00
CA TRP A 15 6.20 11.77 -0.41
C TRP A 15 5.77 13.00 0.39
N ASN A 16 5.21 13.99 -0.28
CA ASN A 16 4.70 15.19 0.38
C ASN A 16 3.24 15.01 0.84
N VAL A 17 2.95 13.88 1.50
CA VAL A 17 1.61 13.57 2.03
C VAL A 17 1.28 14.49 3.20
N SER A 18 0.04 14.99 3.23
CA SER A 18 -0.49 15.83 4.31
C SER A 18 -0.25 15.24 5.72
N PRO A 19 0.05 16.08 6.73
CA PRO A 19 0.27 15.61 8.11
C PRO A 19 -0.91 14.84 8.69
N THR A 20 -2.15 15.21 8.34
CA THR A 20 -3.38 14.57 8.78
C THR A 20 -3.46 13.11 8.31
N ILE A 21 -3.15 12.84 7.02
CA ILE A 21 -3.08 11.47 6.52
C ILE A 21 -1.94 10.71 7.20
N ARG A 22 -0.77 11.33 7.37
CA ARG A 22 0.38 10.69 8.04
C ARG A 22 0.06 10.29 9.48
N GLN A 23 -0.68 11.11 10.22
CA GLN A 23 -1.07 10.80 11.60
C GLN A 23 -2.02 9.59 11.69
N ARG A 24 -2.80 9.34 10.64
CA ARG A 24 -3.73 8.20 10.52
C ARG A 24 -3.05 6.91 10.04
N VAL A 25 -1.76 6.96 9.70
CA VAL A 25 -0.97 5.82 9.24
C VAL A 25 0.19 5.54 10.21
N GLY A 26 0.08 4.41 10.91
CA GLY A 26 1.10 3.96 11.85
C GLY A 26 2.31 3.27 11.20
N GLU A 27 3.00 2.49 12.03
CA GLU A 27 4.26 1.80 11.70
C GLU A 27 4.09 0.53 10.87
N GLU A 28 2.87 0.02 10.77
CA GLU A 28 2.54 -1.21 10.07
C GLU A 28 1.38 -1.02 9.09
N ALA A 29 1.25 -1.94 8.13
CA ALA A 29 0.16 -1.93 7.15
C ALA A 29 -1.23 -1.89 7.83
N GLY A 30 -1.40 -2.70 8.88
CA GLY A 30 -2.69 -2.85 9.55
C GLY A 30 -3.76 -3.41 8.61
N ARG A 31 -4.95 -2.81 8.60
CA ARG A 31 -6.05 -3.17 7.68
C ARG A 31 -5.96 -2.38 6.38
N GLN A 32 -6.37 -3.02 5.29
CA GLN A 32 -6.57 -2.33 4.01
C GLN A 32 -7.62 -1.24 4.20
N ARG A 33 -7.33 -0.04 3.69
CA ARG A 33 -8.21 1.12 3.85
C ARG A 33 -7.90 2.20 2.83
N LEU A 34 -8.87 3.06 2.62
CA LEU A 34 -8.74 4.30 1.88
C LEU A 34 -8.83 5.47 2.87
N ILE A 35 -7.94 6.43 2.72
CA ILE A 35 -7.89 7.67 3.51
C ILE A 35 -8.00 8.83 2.52
N THR A 36 -9.02 9.67 2.68
CA THR A 36 -9.17 10.92 1.93
C THR A 36 -9.02 12.10 2.86
N GLU A 37 -8.31 13.13 2.43
CA GLU A 37 -8.18 14.41 3.14
C GLU A 37 -7.82 15.51 2.14
N ASP A 38 -8.49 16.66 2.16
CA ASP A 38 -8.14 17.86 1.35
C ASP A 38 -7.85 17.58 -0.15
N GLY A 39 -8.58 16.64 -0.75
CA GLY A 39 -8.39 16.24 -2.17
C GLY A 39 -7.27 15.22 -2.41
N GLU A 40 -6.44 14.93 -1.41
CA GLU A 40 -5.52 13.79 -1.42
C GLU A 40 -6.26 12.48 -1.16
N ILE A 41 -5.75 11.40 -1.77
CA ILE A 41 -6.22 10.04 -1.53
C ILE A 41 -5.02 9.15 -1.26
N LEU A 42 -5.03 8.44 -0.12
CA LEU A 42 -4.10 7.36 0.17
C LEU A 42 -4.86 6.04 0.23
N VAL A 43 -4.51 5.13 -0.67
CA VAL A 43 -4.99 3.74 -0.66
C VAL A 43 -3.90 2.87 -0.06
N LEU A 44 -4.23 2.15 1.01
CA LEU A 44 -3.37 1.18 1.65
C LEU A 44 -3.92 -0.22 1.38
N LEU A 45 -3.18 -1.00 0.61
CA LEU A 45 -3.45 -2.39 0.28
C LEU A 45 -2.33 -3.29 0.80
N HIS A 46 -2.43 -4.60 0.55
CA HIS A 46 -1.39 -5.57 0.88
C HIS A 46 -0.80 -6.13 -0.41
N THR A 47 0.52 -6.35 -0.40
CA THR A 47 1.16 -7.17 -1.44
C THR A 47 0.63 -8.61 -1.37
N VAL A 48 0.83 -9.38 -2.43
CA VAL A 48 0.41 -10.79 -2.46
C VAL A 48 1.12 -11.54 -1.33
N PRO A 49 0.39 -12.16 -0.39
CA PRO A 49 1.02 -12.84 0.71
C PRO A 49 1.73 -14.12 0.25
N THR A 50 2.81 -14.44 0.94
CA THR A 50 3.58 -15.68 0.78
C THR A 50 3.56 -16.48 2.08
N ALA A 51 3.83 -17.79 1.98
CA ALA A 51 3.98 -18.63 3.17
C ALA A 51 5.13 -18.18 4.08
N GLN A 52 6.11 -17.45 3.54
CA GLN A 52 7.27 -16.95 4.28
C GLN A 52 6.93 -15.73 5.15
N ASP A 53 5.82 -15.06 4.89
CA ASP A 53 5.43 -13.83 5.59
C ASP A 53 5.01 -14.09 7.04
N LYS A 54 4.69 -15.35 7.40
CA LYS A 54 4.31 -15.77 8.77
C LYS A 54 3.23 -14.88 9.40
N GLY A 55 2.26 -14.46 8.58
CA GLY A 55 1.15 -13.59 9.00
C GLY A 55 1.48 -12.09 9.04
N ARG A 56 2.72 -11.69 8.74
CA ARG A 56 3.08 -10.29 8.53
C ARG A 56 2.44 -9.77 7.26
N ARG A 57 1.90 -8.55 7.32
CA ARG A 57 1.31 -7.87 6.16
C ARG A 57 2.27 -6.83 5.63
N GLU A 58 2.67 -7.00 4.38
CA GLU A 58 3.43 -5.98 3.67
C GLU A 58 2.48 -5.01 2.95
N ALA A 59 2.77 -3.72 3.05
CA ALA A 59 1.90 -2.68 2.51
C ALA A 59 2.20 -2.41 1.02
N ALA A 60 1.15 -2.27 0.23
CA ALA A 60 1.18 -1.60 -1.06
C ALA A 60 0.44 -0.26 -0.93
N LEU A 61 1.16 0.85 -1.04
CA LEU A 61 0.62 2.20 -0.90
C LEU A 61 0.43 2.85 -2.26
N PHE A 62 -0.68 3.53 -2.45
CA PHE A 62 -0.97 4.36 -3.62
C PHE A 62 -1.45 5.71 -3.14
N TRP A 63 -0.75 6.77 -3.51
CA TRP A 63 -1.09 8.12 -3.09
C TRP A 63 -1.36 9.00 -4.31
N TYR A 64 -2.52 9.63 -4.29
CA TYR A 64 -2.93 10.70 -5.19
C TYR A 64 -2.78 12.03 -4.45
N ASP A 65 -2.09 12.99 -5.07
CA ASP A 65 -1.75 14.28 -4.45
C ASP A 65 -2.83 15.37 -4.60
N GLY A 66 -3.98 15.06 -5.21
CA GLY A 66 -5.02 16.04 -5.49
C GLY A 66 -4.84 16.82 -6.80
N GLN A 67 -3.68 16.71 -7.46
CA GLN A 67 -3.32 17.50 -8.64
C GLN A 67 -3.16 16.69 -9.93
N GLY A 68 -3.38 15.37 -9.86
CA GLY A 68 -3.21 14.47 -11.01
C GLY A 68 -2.11 13.45 -10.83
N ASN A 69 -1.22 13.62 -9.84
CA ASN A 69 -0.05 12.77 -9.71
C ASN A 69 -0.34 11.58 -8.79
N TRP A 70 0.09 10.42 -9.24
CA TRP A 70 0.04 9.18 -8.48
C TRP A 70 1.45 8.72 -8.12
N LYS A 71 1.67 8.39 -6.85
CA LYS A 71 2.86 7.68 -6.37
C LYS A 71 2.45 6.32 -5.82
N SER A 72 3.36 5.36 -5.88
CA SER A 72 3.16 4.03 -5.34
C SER A 72 4.40 3.52 -4.61
N SER A 73 4.17 2.61 -3.67
CA SER A 73 5.21 1.92 -2.89
C SER A 73 4.76 0.46 -2.68
N PRO A 74 5.64 -0.55 -2.78
CA PRO A 74 7.10 -0.44 -2.88
C PRO A 74 7.63 -0.03 -4.26
N TYR A 75 6.88 -0.24 -5.34
CA TYR A 75 7.28 0.10 -6.71
C TYR A 75 6.82 1.50 -7.11
N SER A 76 7.55 2.18 -8.01
CA SER A 76 7.35 3.59 -8.35
C SER A 76 6.51 3.89 -9.60
N GLY A 77 5.73 2.94 -10.13
CA GLY A 77 4.89 3.15 -11.33
C GLY A 77 3.61 3.98 -11.12
N GLY A 78 3.33 4.44 -9.90
CA GLY A 78 2.15 5.23 -9.58
C GLY A 78 0.87 4.42 -9.77
N ARG A 79 -0.05 4.91 -10.61
CA ARG A 79 -1.36 4.27 -10.81
C ARG A 79 -1.28 2.92 -11.53
N SER A 80 -0.29 2.71 -12.40
CA SER A 80 -0.15 1.43 -13.14
C SER A 80 0.10 0.26 -12.19
N GLU A 81 0.80 0.50 -11.08
CA GLU A 81 1.10 -0.51 -10.07
C GLU A 81 -0.14 -1.11 -9.41
N LEU A 82 -1.28 -0.40 -9.44
CA LEU A 82 -2.53 -0.96 -8.93
C LEU A 82 -3.00 -2.13 -9.80
N ARG A 83 -2.84 -2.00 -11.13
CA ARG A 83 -3.15 -3.08 -12.07
C ARG A 83 -2.13 -4.21 -11.92
N THR A 84 -0.85 -3.89 -11.78
CA THR A 84 0.21 -4.88 -11.51
C THR A 84 -0.09 -5.69 -10.26
N LEU A 85 -0.54 -5.05 -9.18
CA LEU A 85 -0.92 -5.72 -7.94
C LEU A 85 -2.06 -6.71 -8.16
N VAL A 86 -3.16 -6.29 -8.81
CA VAL A 86 -4.30 -7.19 -9.10
C VAL A 86 -3.87 -8.36 -9.98
N ASN A 87 -3.07 -8.12 -11.02
CA ASN A 87 -2.54 -9.17 -11.88
C ASN A 87 -1.65 -10.15 -11.10
N SER A 88 -0.90 -9.67 -10.11
CA SER A 88 -0.04 -10.51 -9.27
C SER A 88 -0.87 -11.46 -8.40
N TYR A 89 -2.01 -11.01 -7.87
CA TYR A 89 -2.96 -11.87 -7.17
C TYR A 89 -3.55 -12.92 -8.11
N GLN A 90 -4.03 -12.53 -9.29
CA GLN A 90 -4.59 -13.47 -10.28
C GLN A 90 -3.59 -14.55 -10.67
N LYS A 91 -2.33 -14.14 -10.95
CA LYS A 91 -1.26 -15.07 -11.25
C LYS A 91 -1.02 -16.05 -10.10
N ARG A 92 -0.94 -15.55 -8.86
CA ARG A 92 -0.68 -16.38 -7.69
C ARG A 92 -1.81 -17.37 -7.39
N LEU A 93 -3.05 -16.97 -7.62
CA LEU A 93 -4.21 -17.88 -7.51
C LEU A 93 -4.08 -19.03 -8.52
N GLY A 94 -3.81 -18.72 -9.79
CA GLY A 94 -3.61 -19.76 -10.81
C GLY A 94 -2.45 -20.72 -10.51
N GLU A 95 -1.34 -20.22 -9.96
CA GLU A 95 -0.23 -21.06 -9.50
C GLU A 95 -0.63 -22.00 -8.35
N LEU A 96 -1.46 -21.51 -7.42
CA LEU A 96 -1.95 -22.30 -6.30
C LEU A 96 -2.94 -23.38 -6.75
N ASP A 97 -3.88 -23.03 -7.62
CA ASP A 97 -4.86 -23.96 -8.17
C ASP A 97 -4.15 -25.11 -8.93
N ALA A 98 -3.20 -24.77 -9.80
CA ALA A 98 -2.40 -25.77 -10.50
C ALA A 98 -1.58 -26.67 -9.55
N SER A 99 -1.08 -26.11 -8.44
CA SER A 99 -0.37 -26.90 -7.43
C SER A 99 -1.29 -27.84 -6.64
N LEU A 100 -2.57 -27.51 -6.49
CA LEU A 100 -3.55 -28.36 -5.82
C LEU A 100 -4.01 -29.51 -6.71
N GLU A 101 -4.14 -29.28 -8.01
CA GLU A 101 -4.55 -30.30 -9.00
C GLU A 101 -3.44 -31.32 -9.33
N ALA A 102 -2.18 -30.96 -9.08
CA ALA A 102 -1.03 -31.82 -9.34
C ALA A 102 -0.76 -32.88 -8.24
N VAL A 103 -1.62 -32.95 -7.21
CA VAL A 103 -1.53 -33.87 -6.05
C VAL A 103 -2.60 -34.95 -6.17
#